data_AF-A0A7G8PPY1-F1
#
_entry.id   AF-A0A7G8PPY1-F1
#
_cell.length_a   1.000
_cell.length_b   1.000
_cell.length_c   1.000
_cell.angle_alpha   90.00
_cell.angle_beta   90.00
_cell.angle_gamma   90.00
#
_symmetry.space_group_name_H-M   'P 1'
#
loop_
_entity.id
_entity.type
_entity.pdbx_description
1 polymer ?
#
loop_
_entity_poly.entity_id
_entity_poly.type
_entity_poly.pdbx_seq_one_letter_code
_entity_poly.pdbx_strand_id
1 'polypeptide(L)'
;MPAAALAVFGASALATAAPQAGTPVFAIGKCYDPDKTVLTQPATFDYNCDGTGVLQDMVWATWGPDGARGTGTDSSVQCQPNCAQGTRLVNPVVVHAWNPQPAKDAACPADVRYFGDLTIAYPQGVPPWITPGAQWSPGTDFVTIDGLPAVHFSGLSPMCG
;
A
#
# COMPACT_ATOMS: atom_id res chain seq x y z
N MET A 1 -60.87 -38.12 -21.91
CA MET A 1 -59.44 -37.87 -21.62
C MET A 1 -58.70 -38.06 -22.94
N PRO A 2 -57.93 -37.08 -23.47
CA PRO A 2 -56.89 -36.34 -22.75
C PRO A 2 -57.02 -34.80 -22.82
N ALA A 3 -56.22 -34.15 -21.96
CA ALA A 3 -56.23 -32.73 -21.63
C ALA A 3 -55.20 -31.93 -22.45
N ALA A 4 -55.54 -30.68 -22.77
CA ALA A 4 -54.65 -29.69 -23.33
C ALA A 4 -53.77 -29.06 -22.24
N ALA A 5 -52.49 -28.83 -22.52
CA ALA A 5 -51.59 -28.06 -21.68
C ALA A 5 -51.00 -26.90 -22.50
N LEU A 6 -51.42 -25.67 -22.16
CA LEU A 6 -50.88 -24.42 -22.70
C LEU A 6 -49.69 -24.01 -21.81
N ALA A 7 -48.50 -23.92 -22.40
CA ALA A 7 -47.30 -23.43 -21.73
C ALA A 7 -47.30 -21.89 -21.68
N VAL A 8 -47.16 -21.33 -20.49
CA VAL A 8 -47.04 -19.88 -20.25
C VAL A 8 -45.58 -19.48 -20.40
N PHE A 9 -45.27 -18.61 -21.36
CA PHE A 9 -43.95 -17.99 -21.50
C PHE A 9 -43.82 -16.85 -20.48
N GLY A 10 -42.98 -17.06 -19.46
CA GLY A 10 -42.63 -16.01 -18.49
C GLY A 10 -41.72 -14.97 -19.12
N ALA A 11 -42.14 -13.71 -19.10
CA ALA A 11 -41.33 -12.57 -19.52
C ALA A 11 -40.19 -12.34 -18.51
N SER A 12 -38.95 -12.47 -18.96
CA SER A 12 -37.76 -12.12 -18.16
C SER A 12 -37.61 -10.60 -18.13
N ALA A 13 -37.88 -9.98 -16.99
CA ALA A 13 -37.57 -8.57 -16.77
C ALA A 13 -36.05 -8.37 -16.79
N LEU A 14 -35.55 -7.55 -17.72
CA LEU A 14 -34.16 -7.09 -17.72
C LEU A 14 -34.00 -6.12 -16.55
N ALA A 15 -33.36 -6.57 -15.48
CA ALA A 15 -32.93 -5.70 -14.41
C ALA A 15 -31.81 -4.78 -14.91
N THR A 16 -32.13 -3.50 -15.08
CA THR A 16 -31.13 -2.46 -15.34
C THR A 16 -30.28 -2.29 -14.08
N ALA A 17 -29.02 -2.70 -14.13
CA ALA A 17 -28.07 -2.46 -13.04
C ALA A 17 -27.87 -0.95 -12.86
N ALA A 18 -28.20 -0.41 -11.68
CA ALA A 18 -27.84 0.95 -11.31
C ALA A 18 -26.31 1.06 -11.18
N PRO A 19 -25.69 2.22 -11.47
CA PRO A 19 -24.26 2.44 -11.25
C PRO A 19 -23.95 2.19 -9.78
N GLN A 20 -23.13 1.18 -9.48
CA GLN A 20 -22.61 0.97 -8.13
C GLN A 20 -21.78 2.21 -7.76
N ALA A 21 -22.01 2.75 -6.56
CA ALA A 21 -21.12 3.73 -5.96
C ALA A 21 -19.67 3.25 -6.15
N GLY A 22 -18.82 4.13 -6.71
CA GLY A 22 -17.51 3.77 -7.21
C GLY A 22 -16.69 2.98 -6.20
N THR A 23 -15.95 1.97 -6.68
CA THR A 23 -15.03 1.21 -5.85
C THR A 23 -14.08 2.18 -5.15
N PRO A 24 -13.93 2.10 -3.81
CA PRO A 24 -13.05 3.01 -3.07
C PRO A 24 -11.63 2.93 -3.64
N VAL A 25 -11.00 4.10 -3.80
CA VAL A 25 -9.61 4.20 -4.26
C VAL A 25 -8.70 3.88 -3.08
N PHE A 26 -7.70 3.03 -3.28
CA PHE A 26 -6.73 2.68 -2.24
C PHE A 26 -5.36 3.27 -2.56
N ALA A 27 -4.68 3.82 -1.55
CA ALA A 27 -3.38 4.46 -1.66
C ALA A 27 -2.47 4.11 -0.47
N ILE A 28 -1.15 4.25 -0.64
CA ILE A 28 -0.21 4.18 0.48
C ILE A 28 -0.37 5.44 1.35
N GLY A 29 -0.50 5.29 2.67
CA GLY A 29 -0.76 6.40 3.58
C GLY A 29 0.45 7.24 3.97
N LYS A 30 1.59 7.15 3.27
CA LYS A 30 2.83 7.86 3.61
C LYS A 30 3.25 8.79 2.47
N CYS A 31 3.77 9.97 2.80
CA CYS A 31 4.28 10.95 1.84
C CYS A 31 3.27 11.34 0.74
N TYR A 32 2.00 11.40 1.11
CA TYR A 32 0.95 11.89 0.21
C TYR A 32 1.11 13.38 -0.02
N ASP A 33 0.94 13.82 -1.27
CA ASP A 33 0.97 15.22 -1.68
C ASP A 33 -0.43 15.57 -2.22
N PRO A 34 -1.18 16.49 -1.57
CA PRO A 34 -2.54 16.84 -1.95
C PRO A 34 -2.66 17.48 -3.32
N ASP A 35 -1.58 18.10 -3.82
CA ASP A 35 -1.54 18.69 -5.16
C ASP A 35 -1.23 17.64 -6.25
N LYS A 36 -0.91 16.41 -5.85
CA LYS A 36 -0.63 15.31 -6.76
C LYS A 36 -1.79 14.31 -6.84
N THR A 37 -1.83 13.63 -7.98
CA THR A 37 -2.75 12.53 -8.21
C THR A 37 -2.52 11.42 -7.18
N VAL A 38 -3.62 10.91 -6.61
CA VAL A 38 -3.61 9.72 -5.75
C VAL A 38 -2.96 8.57 -6.50
N LEU A 39 -1.82 8.10 -5.99
CA LEU A 39 -1.07 7.01 -6.61
C LEU A 39 -1.69 5.65 -6.25
N THR A 40 -2.29 5.00 -7.24
CA THR A 40 -2.77 3.62 -7.15
C THR A 40 -1.74 2.68 -7.77
N GLN A 41 -1.36 1.62 -7.05
CA GLN A 41 -0.38 0.63 -7.50
C GLN A 41 0.91 1.25 -8.09
N PRO A 42 1.57 2.21 -7.39
CA PRO A 42 2.71 2.92 -7.96
C PRO A 42 3.87 1.97 -8.25
N ALA A 43 4.51 2.13 -9.40
CA ALA A 43 5.78 1.47 -9.72
C ALA A 43 6.95 2.07 -8.93
N THR A 44 6.81 3.30 -8.43
CA THR A 44 7.79 3.99 -7.60
C THR A 44 7.10 4.87 -6.57
N PHE A 45 7.51 4.79 -5.31
CA PHE A 45 7.06 5.71 -4.28
C PHE A 45 8.14 5.96 -3.22
N ASP A 46 8.25 7.22 -2.80
CA ASP A 46 9.14 7.64 -1.73
C ASP A 46 8.43 7.46 -0.39
N TYR A 47 8.98 6.59 0.46
CA TYR A 47 8.42 6.35 1.78
C TYR A 47 9.09 7.20 2.86
N ASN A 48 10.13 7.98 2.58
CA ASN A 48 10.73 8.92 3.56
C ASN A 48 10.40 10.40 3.28
N CYS A 49 9.81 10.70 2.13
CA CYS A 49 9.38 12.02 1.67
C CYS A 49 10.54 13.00 1.38
N ASP A 50 11.76 12.51 1.34
CA ASP A 50 12.99 13.29 1.15
C ASP A 50 13.98 12.60 0.18
N GLY A 51 13.54 11.54 -0.48
CA GLY A 51 14.30 10.72 -1.41
C GLY A 51 15.25 9.73 -0.73
N THR A 52 15.42 9.73 0.60
CA THR A 52 16.37 8.84 1.29
C THR A 52 15.91 7.40 1.39
N GLY A 53 14.63 7.12 1.10
CA GLY A 53 14.05 5.78 1.07
C GLY A 53 12.99 5.70 -0.01
N VAL A 54 13.29 5.02 -1.10
CA VAL A 54 12.42 4.96 -2.28
C VAL A 54 12.26 3.52 -2.71
N LEU A 55 11.00 3.07 -2.80
CA LEU A 55 10.65 1.80 -3.44
C LEU A 55 10.51 2.02 -4.94
N GLN A 56 11.16 1.17 -5.72
CA GLN A 56 11.27 1.25 -7.17
C GLN A 56 10.93 -0.10 -7.81
N ASP A 57 10.65 -0.08 -9.12
CA ASP A 57 10.35 -1.26 -9.92
C ASP A 57 9.27 -2.15 -9.30
N MET A 58 8.28 -1.52 -8.65
CA MET A 58 7.24 -2.22 -7.91
C MET A 58 6.26 -2.91 -8.85
N VAL A 59 6.05 -4.20 -8.62
CA VAL A 59 5.03 -5.04 -9.25
C VAL A 59 4.08 -5.52 -8.18
N TRP A 60 2.80 -5.14 -8.28
CA TRP A 60 1.77 -5.46 -7.30
C TRP A 60 0.99 -6.71 -7.70
N ALA A 61 0.98 -7.71 -6.82
CA ALA A 61 0.17 -8.91 -6.97
C ALA A 61 -1.28 -8.70 -6.48
N THR A 62 -1.46 -7.92 -5.42
CA THR A 62 -2.78 -7.55 -4.89
C THR A 62 -2.83 -6.07 -4.55
N TRP A 63 -4.01 -5.46 -4.66
CA TRP A 63 -4.28 -4.08 -4.26
C TRP A 63 -5.78 -3.89 -4.04
N GLY A 64 -6.19 -3.61 -2.80
CA GLY A 64 -7.61 -3.42 -2.50
C GLY A 64 -7.91 -3.39 -1.00
N PRO A 65 -9.17 -3.68 -0.60
CA PRO A 65 -9.62 -3.57 0.79
C PRO A 65 -8.89 -4.53 1.74
N ASP A 66 -8.42 -5.67 1.24
CA ASP A 66 -7.67 -6.64 2.04
C ASP A 66 -6.17 -6.30 2.16
N GLY A 67 -5.73 -5.20 1.54
CA GLY A 67 -4.34 -4.77 1.47
C GLY A 67 -3.73 -4.84 0.07
N ALA A 68 -2.46 -4.47 0.00
CA ALA A 68 -1.62 -4.53 -1.18
C ALA A 68 -0.39 -5.38 -0.91
N ARG A 69 -0.04 -6.26 -1.85
CA ARG A 69 1.19 -7.06 -1.82
C ARG A 69 1.93 -6.88 -3.12
N GLY A 70 3.24 -6.69 -3.04
CA GLY A 70 4.07 -6.49 -4.22
C GLY A 70 5.53 -6.81 -3.96
N THR A 71 6.29 -6.81 -5.03
CA THR A 71 7.74 -7.00 -5.03
C THR A 71 8.40 -5.87 -5.79
N GLY A 72 9.62 -5.52 -5.44
CA GLY A 72 10.39 -4.51 -6.15
C GLY A 72 11.75 -4.33 -5.51
N THR A 73 12.25 -3.11 -5.53
CA THR A 73 13.57 -2.76 -5.03
C THR A 73 13.48 -1.60 -4.05
N ASP A 74 14.05 -1.76 -2.86
CA ASP A 74 14.29 -0.65 -1.95
C ASP A 74 15.61 0.03 -2.32
N SER A 75 15.59 1.35 -2.42
CA SER A 75 16.76 2.20 -2.58
C SER A 75 16.81 3.17 -1.40
N SER A 76 17.70 2.90 -0.44
CA SER A 76 17.74 3.59 0.85
C SER A 76 19.14 4.06 1.24
N VAL A 77 19.22 5.20 1.94
CA VAL A 77 20.48 5.83 2.38
C VAL A 77 20.72 5.56 3.86
N GLN A 78 21.97 5.21 4.21
CA GLN A 78 22.37 5.12 5.61
C GLN A 78 22.41 6.52 6.26
N CYS A 79 21.36 6.88 7.01
CA CYS A 79 21.24 8.20 7.61
C CYS A 79 21.87 8.38 9.00
N GLN A 80 22.57 7.38 9.52
CA GLN A 80 23.26 7.47 10.81
C GLN A 80 24.78 7.55 10.59
N PRO A 81 25.45 8.61 11.07
CA PRO A 81 24.94 9.75 11.85
C PRO A 81 24.28 10.86 11.03
N ASN A 82 24.48 10.92 9.71
CA ASN A 82 23.78 11.85 8.83
C ASN A 82 23.63 11.28 7.41
N CYS A 83 22.56 11.64 6.71
CA CYS A 83 22.27 11.14 5.35
C CYS A 83 23.25 11.64 4.27
N ALA A 84 23.88 12.81 4.46
CA ALA A 84 24.72 13.44 3.45
C ALA A 84 25.99 12.63 3.12
N GLN A 85 26.48 11.85 4.10
CA GLN A 85 27.64 10.97 3.95
C GLN A 85 27.23 9.49 3.81
N GLY A 86 25.92 9.21 3.85
CA GLY A 86 25.39 7.86 3.84
C GLY A 86 25.56 7.17 2.49
N THR A 87 25.94 5.90 2.51
CA THR A 87 25.90 5.07 1.31
C THR A 87 24.46 4.73 0.96
N ARG A 88 24.12 4.80 -0.33
CA ARG A 88 22.86 4.29 -0.86
C ARG A 88 22.98 2.78 -1.11
N LEU A 89 22.11 2.01 -0.49
CA LEU A 89 21.96 0.58 -0.71
C LEU A 89 20.72 0.31 -1.56
N VAL A 90 20.79 -0.77 -2.35
CA VAL A 90 19.73 -1.19 -3.24
C VAL A 90 19.49 -2.68 -2.96
N ASN A 91 18.29 -3.03 -2.51
CA ASN A 91 17.97 -4.40 -2.11
C ASN A 91 16.62 -4.83 -2.71
N PRO A 92 16.48 -6.08 -3.20
CA PRO A 92 15.18 -6.60 -3.57
C PRO A 92 14.30 -6.74 -2.32
N VAL A 93 13.01 -6.48 -2.48
CA VAL A 93 12.06 -6.47 -1.36
C VAL A 93 10.72 -7.10 -1.70
N VAL A 94 10.06 -7.58 -0.65
CA VAL A 94 8.64 -7.93 -0.64
C VAL A 94 7.92 -6.90 0.23
N VAL A 95 6.86 -6.33 -0.30
CA VAL A 95 6.10 -5.25 0.32
C VAL A 95 4.68 -5.71 0.63
N HIS A 96 4.20 -5.37 1.82
CA HIS A 96 2.81 -5.56 2.21
C HIS A 96 2.29 -4.27 2.84
N ALA A 97 1.22 -3.71 2.29
CA ALA A 97 0.51 -2.58 2.87
C ALA A 97 -0.89 -3.03 3.25
N TRP A 98 -1.38 -2.66 4.44
CA TRP A 98 -2.69 -3.09 4.91
C TRP A 98 -3.32 -2.06 5.83
N ASN A 99 -4.43 -2.45 6.47
CA ASN A 99 -5.20 -1.59 7.37
C ASN A 99 -5.64 -0.30 6.67
N PRO A 100 -6.47 -0.38 5.60
CA PRO A 100 -6.94 0.80 4.90
C PRO A 100 -7.87 1.63 5.79
N GLN A 101 -7.49 2.87 6.04
CA GLN A 101 -8.19 3.84 6.88
C GLN A 101 -8.62 5.06 6.06
N PRO A 102 -9.68 5.79 6.48
CA PRO A 102 -9.88 7.14 5.95
C PRO A 102 -8.70 8.04 6.36
N ALA A 103 -8.46 9.11 5.61
CA ALA A 103 -7.52 10.13 6.05
C ALA A 103 -7.97 10.75 7.38
N LYS A 104 -7.01 11.07 8.25
CA LYS A 104 -7.26 11.81 9.49
C LYS A 104 -7.46 13.31 9.22
N ASP A 105 -6.78 13.80 8.18
CA ASP A 105 -6.88 15.18 7.71
C ASP A 105 -8.07 15.32 6.74
N ALA A 106 -8.93 16.28 7.01
CA ALA A 106 -10.12 16.58 6.23
C ALA A 106 -9.81 17.24 4.87
N ALA A 107 -8.59 17.76 4.69
CA ALA A 107 -8.13 18.27 3.39
C ALA A 107 -7.85 17.14 2.39
N CYS A 108 -7.67 15.91 2.86
CA CYS A 108 -7.47 14.76 1.98
C CYS A 108 -8.78 14.32 1.30
N PRO A 109 -8.71 13.76 0.07
CA PRO A 109 -9.87 13.17 -0.59
C PRO A 109 -10.58 12.13 0.27
N ALA A 110 -11.89 12.34 0.50
CA ALA A 110 -12.70 11.50 1.39
C ALA A 110 -13.07 10.13 0.79
N ASP A 111 -12.97 9.98 -0.53
CA ASP A 111 -13.23 8.75 -1.29
C ASP A 111 -12.01 7.83 -1.41
N VAL A 112 -10.88 8.23 -0.81
CA VAL A 112 -9.64 7.45 -0.78
C VAL A 112 -9.46 6.78 0.59
N ARG A 113 -9.07 5.51 0.55
CA ARG A 113 -8.62 4.73 1.69
C ARG A 113 -7.11 4.59 1.66
N TYR A 114 -6.45 4.96 2.74
CA TYR A 114 -5.00 4.96 2.86
C TYR A 114 -4.55 3.78 3.72
N PHE A 115 -3.62 2.97 3.22
CA PHE A 115 -3.00 1.91 4.03
C PHE A 115 -2.24 2.53 5.19
N GLY A 116 -2.71 2.25 6.40
CA GLY A 116 -2.14 2.75 7.66
C GLY A 116 -0.89 1.98 8.10
N ASP A 117 -0.65 0.82 7.52
CA ASP A 117 0.47 -0.05 7.83
C ASP A 117 1.19 -0.49 6.56
N LEU A 118 2.52 -0.56 6.62
CA LEU A 118 3.39 -0.94 5.51
C LEU A 118 4.56 -1.76 6.05
N THR A 119 4.91 -2.85 5.39
CA THR A 119 6.16 -3.58 5.63
C THR A 119 6.99 -3.67 4.38
N ILE A 120 8.30 -3.59 4.59
CA ILE A 120 9.33 -3.79 3.58
C ILE A 120 10.25 -4.90 4.09
N ALA A 121 10.12 -6.10 3.54
CA ALA A 121 10.87 -7.29 3.92
C ALA A 121 11.98 -7.59 2.91
N TYR A 122 13.13 -8.07 3.39
CA TYR A 122 14.38 -8.18 2.64
C TYR A 122 14.79 -9.65 2.42
N PRO A 123 14.44 -10.29 1.28
CA PRO A 123 14.69 -11.72 1.04
C PRO A 123 16.13 -12.10 0.69
N GLN A 124 16.95 -11.20 0.13
CA GLN A 124 18.29 -11.55 -0.40
C GLN A 124 19.44 -10.70 0.18
N GLY A 125 19.12 -9.67 0.95
CA GLY A 125 20.10 -8.75 1.52
C GLY A 125 19.36 -7.64 2.26
N VAL A 126 19.81 -7.33 3.47
CA VAL A 126 19.17 -6.33 4.33
C VAL A 126 20.16 -5.19 4.57
N PRO A 127 19.72 -3.91 4.52
CA PRO A 127 20.50 -2.81 5.01
C PRO A 127 21.02 -3.05 6.45
N PRO A 128 22.31 -2.78 6.74
CA PRO A 128 22.94 -3.17 8.00
C PRO A 128 22.40 -2.44 9.23
N TRP A 129 21.64 -1.35 9.04
CA TRP A 129 20.98 -0.63 10.13
C TRP A 129 19.64 -1.25 10.54
N ILE A 130 19.07 -2.14 9.73
CA ILE A 130 17.82 -2.85 10.07
C ILE A 130 18.19 -4.03 10.94
N THR A 131 18.13 -3.80 12.25
CA THR A 131 18.36 -4.83 13.27
C THR A 131 17.02 -5.20 13.90
N PRO A 132 16.45 -6.40 13.63
CA PRO A 132 15.18 -6.80 14.23
C PRO A 132 15.18 -6.68 15.76
N GLY A 133 14.07 -6.17 16.32
CA GLY A 133 13.91 -5.86 17.74
C GLY A 133 14.34 -4.44 18.12
N ALA A 134 14.99 -3.70 17.23
CA ALA A 134 15.23 -2.27 17.40
C ALA A 134 14.11 -1.43 16.79
N GLN A 135 13.97 -0.19 17.27
CA GLN A 135 13.03 0.79 16.76
C GLN A 135 13.81 2.03 16.30
N TRP A 136 13.51 2.54 15.11
CA TRP A 136 14.15 3.74 14.58
C TRP A 136 13.50 5.02 15.12
N SER A 137 12.18 5.04 15.08
CA SER A 137 11.31 6.12 15.57
C SER A 137 9.93 5.53 15.91
N PRO A 138 9.08 6.21 16.68
CA PRO A 138 7.72 5.75 16.91
C PRO A 138 7.00 5.42 15.59
N GLY A 139 6.43 4.22 15.48
CA GLY A 139 5.78 3.74 14.26
C GLY A 139 6.74 3.30 13.14
N THR A 140 8.02 3.10 13.43
CA THR A 140 9.01 2.51 12.52
C THR A 140 9.87 1.49 13.27
N ASP A 141 9.44 0.24 13.18
CA ASP A 141 9.99 -0.89 13.90
C ASP A 141 10.80 -1.78 12.96
N PHE A 142 11.96 -2.27 13.42
CA PHE A 142 12.69 -3.31 12.72
C PHE A 142 12.24 -4.65 13.29
N VAL A 143 11.66 -5.49 12.43
CA VAL A 143 10.96 -6.72 12.82
C VAL A 143 11.39 -7.88 11.92
N THR A 144 10.88 -9.08 12.25
CA THR A 144 11.00 -10.26 11.38
C THR A 144 9.62 -10.67 10.91
N ILE A 145 9.43 -10.81 9.60
CA ILE A 145 8.17 -11.24 8.97
C ILE A 145 8.47 -12.46 8.11
N ASP A 146 7.83 -13.59 8.39
CA ASP A 146 8.03 -14.86 7.70
C ASP A 146 9.52 -15.29 7.63
N GLY A 147 10.27 -15.00 8.70
CA GLY A 147 11.71 -15.27 8.78
C GLY A 147 12.61 -14.27 8.06
N LEU A 148 12.04 -13.25 7.40
CA LEU A 148 12.78 -12.20 6.72
C LEU A 148 12.93 -10.96 7.63
N PRO A 149 14.11 -10.34 7.70
CA PRO A 149 14.24 -9.04 8.33
C PRO A 149 13.40 -8.02 7.55
N ALA A 150 12.72 -7.13 8.26
CA ALA A 150 11.81 -6.18 7.68
C ALA A 150 11.77 -4.87 8.47
N VAL A 151 11.37 -3.80 7.79
CA VAL A 151 10.87 -2.58 8.45
C VAL A 151 9.35 -2.64 8.46
N HIS A 152 8.74 -2.38 9.59
CA HIS A 152 7.32 -2.16 9.74
C HIS A 152 7.05 -0.70 10.06
N PHE A 153 6.23 -0.07 9.23
CA PHE A 153 5.66 1.24 9.48
C PHE A 153 4.21 1.07 9.92
N SER A 154 3.83 1.76 11.00
CA SER A 154 2.46 1.77 11.52
C SER A 154 1.95 3.18 11.72
N GLY A 155 0.62 3.32 11.73
CA GLY A 155 -0.05 4.60 11.95
C GLY A 155 0.16 5.62 10.83
N LEU A 156 0.48 5.15 9.63
CA LEU A 156 0.62 5.98 8.43
C LEU A 156 -0.68 6.74 8.16
N SER A 157 -0.54 8.03 7.88
CA SER A 157 -1.66 8.89 7.49
C SER A 157 -1.14 9.90 6.47
N PRO A 158 -1.90 10.15 5.39
CA PRO A 158 -1.59 11.26 4.50
C PRO A 158 -1.67 12.58 5.29
N MET A 159 -0.85 13.55 4.89
CA MET A 159 -0.93 14.94 5.32
C MET A 159 -1.30 15.76 4.09
N CYS A 160 -2.43 16.45 4.12
CA CYS A 160 -3.01 17.17 2.98
C CYS A 160 -3.18 18.67 3.24
N GLY A 161 -2.70 19.16 4.40
CA GLY A 161 -2.71 20.56 4.82
C GLY A 161 -1.76 20.82 5.98
#